data_AF-A0ABC8IMH2-F1
#
_entry.id   AF-A0ABC8IMH2-F1
#
_cell.length_a   1.000
_cell.length_b   1.000
_cell.length_c   1.000
_cell.angle_alpha   90.00
_cell.angle_beta   90.00
_cell.angle_gamma   90.00
#
_symmetry.space_group_name_H-M   'P 1'
#
loop_
_entity.id
_entity.type
_entity.pdbx_description
1 polymer ?
#
loop_
_entity_poly.entity_id
_entity_poly.type
_entity_poly.pdbx_seq_one_letter_code
_entity_poly.pdbx_strand_id
1 'polypeptide(L)'
;MPKQIEDAHIAILTCPFELSKPKTKHKVDIDTVEKFETLRKQEEQYFDEMVQKCKDVGATLVICQWGFDDEANYLLMHKNLPAVRWVGMLS
;
A
#
# COMPACT_ATOMS: atom_id res chain seq x y z
N MET A 1 -12.87 4.49 -7.55
CA MET A 1 -12.63 3.07 -7.90
C MET A 1 -13.81 2.52 -8.68
N PRO A 2 -13.60 1.58 -9.62
CA PRO A 2 -14.67 0.96 -10.41
C PRO A 2 -15.65 0.19 -9.51
N LYS A 3 -16.94 0.22 -9.87
CA LYS A 3 -17.99 -0.50 -9.13
C LYS A 3 -18.15 -1.96 -9.59
N GLN A 4 -17.63 -2.30 -10.76
CA GLN A 4 -17.69 -3.62 -11.39
C GLN A 4 -16.33 -3.92 -12.01
N ILE A 5 -15.88 -5.17 -11.90
CA ILE A 5 -14.65 -5.69 -12.49
C ILE A 5 -15.01 -7.01 -13.17
N GLU A 6 -14.81 -7.08 -14.49
CA GLU A 6 -14.92 -8.31 -15.27
C GLU A 6 -13.57 -9.07 -15.22
N ASP A 7 -13.59 -10.41 -15.28
CA ASP A 7 -12.39 -11.27 -15.21
C ASP A 7 -11.46 -10.95 -14.02
N ALA A 8 -12.05 -10.90 -12.82
CA ALA A 8 -11.34 -10.48 -11.62
C ALA A 8 -10.26 -11.48 -11.17
N HIS A 9 -9.00 -11.05 -11.17
CA HIS A 9 -7.87 -11.76 -10.59
C HIS A 9 -7.57 -11.14 -9.22
N ILE A 10 -7.91 -11.87 -8.16
CA ILE A 10 -7.92 -11.34 -6.80
C ILE A 10 -6.64 -11.73 -6.07
N ALA A 11 -5.88 -10.75 -5.60
CA ALA A 11 -4.78 -10.95 -4.67
C ALA A 11 -5.26 -10.77 -3.22
N ILE A 12 -5.09 -11.81 -2.39
CA ILE A 12 -5.40 -11.75 -0.96
C ILE A 12 -4.10 -11.53 -0.19
N LEU A 13 -4.04 -10.44 0.57
CA LEU A 13 -2.87 -10.05 1.34
C LEU A 13 -3.15 -10.11 2.85
N THR A 14 -2.28 -10.83 3.55
CA THR A 14 -2.24 -10.88 5.02
C THR A 14 -1.25 -9.87 5.60
N CYS A 15 -0.56 -9.09 4.75
CA CYS A 15 0.29 -7.97 5.13
C CYS A 15 -0.48 -6.63 5.02
N PRO A 16 -0.20 -5.66 5.89
CA PRO A 16 -0.76 -4.32 5.79
C PRO A 16 -0.09 -3.50 4.68
N PHE A 17 -0.84 -2.59 4.07
CA PHE A 17 -0.25 -1.48 3.30
C PHE A 17 0.06 -0.33 4.26
N GLU A 18 1.07 -0.54 5.07
CA GLU A 18 1.59 0.42 6.03
C GLU A 18 3.11 0.46 5.91
N LEU A 19 3.70 1.61 6.24
CA LEU A 19 5.15 1.70 6.32
C LEU A 19 5.65 0.82 7.46
N SER A 20 6.64 -0.01 7.17
CA SER A 20 7.22 -0.87 8.20
C SER A 20 7.86 -0.01 9.28
N LYS A 21 7.39 -0.15 10.53
CA LYS A 21 8.00 0.54 11.67
C LYS A 21 9.47 0.10 11.79
N PRO A 22 10.41 1.05 11.99
CA PRO A 22 11.81 0.71 12.19
C PRO A 22 11.97 -0.31 13.33
N LYS A 23 12.64 -1.44 13.07
CA LYS A 23 12.84 -2.51 14.08
C LYS A 23 13.75 -2.07 15.24
N THR A 24 14.58 -1.05 15.00
CA THR A 24 15.51 -0.44 15.95
C THR A 24 14.97 0.91 16.41
N LYS A 25 15.21 1.30 17.68
CA LYS A 25 14.90 2.63 18.24
C LYS A 25 15.78 3.74 17.64
N HIS A 26 15.93 3.79 16.32
CA HIS A 26 16.49 4.96 15.66
C HIS A 26 15.38 6.00 15.56
N LYS A 27 15.51 7.07 16.32
CA LYS A 27 14.73 8.28 16.09
C LYS A 27 15.19 8.84 14.74
N VAL A 28 14.27 8.94 13.80
CA VAL A 28 14.52 9.69 12.57
C VAL A 28 14.38 11.15 12.96
N ASP A 29 15.51 11.82 13.19
CA ASP A 29 15.52 13.26 13.43
C ASP A 29 15.42 13.98 12.09
N ILE A 30 14.22 14.47 11.78
CA ILE A 30 13.96 15.33 10.62
C ILE A 30 14.23 16.76 11.04
N ASP A 31 15.44 17.24 10.74
CA ASP A 31 15.94 18.58 11.09
C ASP A 31 15.93 19.57 9.91
N THR A 32 15.73 19.06 8.69
CA THR A 32 15.90 19.81 7.44
C THR A 32 14.80 19.44 6.44
N VAL A 33 14.42 20.40 5.59
CA VAL A 33 13.40 20.22 4.54
C VAL A 33 13.81 19.11 3.57
N GLU A 34 15.10 19.05 3.22
CA GLU A 34 15.65 18.05 2.30
C GLU A 34 15.50 16.61 2.82
N LYS A 35 15.71 16.39 4.13
CA LYS A 35 15.49 15.07 4.74
C LYS A 35 14.02 14.69 4.76
N PHE A 36 13.13 15.66 4.99
CA PHE A 36 11.69 15.43 4.93
C PHE A 36 11.25 15.03 3.50
N GLU A 37 11.71 15.75 2.48
CA GLU A 37 11.41 15.42 1.08
C GLU A 37 11.96 14.06 0.67
N THR A 38 13.17 13.72 1.13
CA THR A 38 13.78 12.42 0.87
C THR A 38 12.98 11.29 1.50
N LEU A 39 12.56 11.45 2.75
CA LEU A 39 11.73 10.48 3.45
C LEU A 39 10.39 10.28 2.73
N ARG A 40 9.72 11.37 2.35
CA ARG A 40 8.47 11.31 1.58
C ARG A 40 8.63 10.54 0.27
N LYS A 41 9.70 10.80 -0.49
CA LYS A 41 9.99 10.06 -1.74
C LYS A 41 10.23 8.57 -1.49
N GLN A 42 10.89 8.22 -0.39
CA GLN A 42 11.11 6.82 -0.02
C GLN A 42 9.79 6.12 0.33
N GLU A 43 8.88 6.80 1.03
CA GLU A 43 7.55 6.28 1.35
C GLU A 43 6.72 6.05 0.08
N GLU A 44 6.68 7.04 -0.82
CA GLU A 44 6.01 6.93 -2.12
C GLU A 44 6.58 5.76 -2.95
N GLN A 45 7.91 5.63 -3.03
CA GLN A 45 8.58 4.54 -3.74
C GLN A 45 8.26 3.16 -3.16
N TYR A 46 8.27 3.03 -1.83
CA TYR A 46 7.98 1.78 -1.15
C TYR A 46 6.58 1.24 -1.49
N PHE A 47 5.58 2.12 -1.44
CA PHE A 47 4.21 1.75 -1.80
C PHE A 47 4.06 1.50 -3.30
N ASP A 48 4.71 2.29 -4.15
CA ASP A 48 4.71 2.08 -5.59
C ASP A 48 5.25 0.69 -5.96
N GLU A 49 6.34 0.26 -5.33
CA GLU A 49 6.88 -1.10 -5.53
C GLU A 49 5.91 -2.19 -5.07
N MET A 50 5.23 -2.01 -3.93
CA MET A 50 4.22 -2.97 -3.46
C MET A 50 3.05 -3.10 -4.43
N VAL A 51 2.51 -1.97 -4.90
CA VAL A 51 1.41 -1.95 -5.87
C VAL A 51 1.84 -2.55 -7.20
N GLN A 52 3.06 -2.26 -7.65
CA GLN A 52 3.60 -2.80 -8.89
C GLN A 52 3.72 -4.32 -8.82
N LYS A 53 4.21 -4.88 -7.70
CA LYS A 53 4.25 -6.34 -7.50
C LYS A 53 2.87 -6.99 -7.62
N CYS A 54 1.81 -6.37 -7.08
CA CYS A 54 0.45 -6.88 -7.26
C CYS A 54 0.03 -6.90 -8.73
N LYS A 55 0.36 -5.84 -9.47
CA LYS A 55 0.04 -5.72 -10.91
C LYS A 55 0.84 -6.68 -11.78
N ASP A 56 2.12 -6.88 -11.48
CA ASP A 56 3.01 -7.78 -12.24
C ASP A 56 2.52 -9.23 -12.20
N VAL A 57 1.86 -9.63 -11.11
CA VAL A 57 1.19 -10.93 -10.96
C VAL A 57 -0.13 -11.01 -11.74
N GLY A 58 -0.62 -9.87 -12.27
CA GLY A 58 -1.88 -9.78 -12.99
C GLY A 58 -3.10 -9.54 -12.10
N ALA A 59 -2.91 -9.12 -10.85
CA ALA A 59 -4.04 -8.84 -9.96
C ALA A 59 -4.84 -7.62 -10.44
N THR A 60 -6.15 -7.79 -10.57
CA THR A 60 -7.11 -6.71 -10.93
C THR A 60 -7.84 -6.17 -9.70
N LEU A 61 -7.79 -6.89 -8.57
CA LEU A 61 -8.36 -6.48 -7.29
C LEU A 61 -7.47 -6.98 -6.15
N VAL A 62 -7.24 -6.11 -5.16
CA VAL A 62 -6.52 -6.47 -3.93
C VAL A 62 -7.47 -6.51 -2.75
N ILE A 63 -7.39 -7.57 -1.96
CA ILE A 63 -8.14 -7.72 -0.71
C ILE A 63 -7.15 -7.86 0.43
N CYS A 64 -7.26 -6.97 1.41
CA CYS A 64 -6.43 -6.95 2.59
C CYS A 64 -7.25 -7.17 3.85
N GLN A 65 -6.72 -8.01 4.73
CA GLN A 65 -7.26 -8.20 6.07
C GLN A 65 -7.07 -6.94 6.93
N TRP A 66 -5.99 -6.20 6.69
CA TRP A 66 -5.60 -5.02 7.46
C TRP A 66 -6.11 -3.71 6.85
N GLY A 67 -5.86 -2.62 7.57
CA GLY A 67 -6.05 -1.25 7.10
C GLY A 67 -5.02 -0.84 6.05
N PHE A 68 -5.26 0.34 5.49
CA PHE A 68 -4.32 1.07 4.63
C PHE A 68 -4.02 2.40 5.30
N ASP A 69 -2.76 2.82 5.26
CA ASP A 69 -2.39 4.22 5.50
C ASP A 69 -3.00 5.13 4.40
N ASP A 70 -3.22 6.41 4.73
CA ASP A 70 -3.86 7.36 3.80
C ASP A 70 -3.05 7.53 2.51
N GLU A 71 -1.72 7.56 2.60
CA GLU A 71 -0.83 7.65 1.43
C GLU A 71 -0.93 6.41 0.54
N ALA A 72 -0.99 5.21 1.14
CA ALA A 72 -1.20 3.98 0.40
C ALA A 72 -2.55 3.97 -0.33
N ASN A 73 -3.60 4.48 0.31
CA ASN A 73 -4.93 4.58 -0.28
C ASN A 73 -4.95 5.55 -1.49
N TYR A 74 -4.27 6.69 -1.36
CA TYR A 74 -4.08 7.63 -2.48
C TYR A 74 -3.34 6.96 -3.66
N LEU A 75 -2.25 6.26 -3.39
CA LEU A 75 -1.44 5.59 -4.41
C LEU A 75 -2.20 4.45 -5.10
N LEU A 76 -2.93 3.62 -4.34
CA LEU A 76 -3.78 2.56 -4.91
C LEU A 76 -4.82 3.13 -5.89
N MET A 77 -5.44 4.25 -5.53
CA MET A 77 -6.37 4.96 -6.41
C MET A 77 -5.68 5.54 -7.64
N HIS A 78 -4.53 6.21 -7.48
CA HIS A 78 -3.78 6.80 -8.59
C HIS A 78 -3.29 5.73 -9.57
N LYS A 79 -2.85 4.58 -9.06
CA LYS A 79 -2.39 3.45 -9.88
C LYS A 79 -3.56 2.63 -10.44
N ASN A 80 -4.82 3.01 -10.21
CA ASN A 80 -6.00 2.31 -10.70
C ASN A 80 -6.00 0.82 -10.31
N LEU A 81 -5.57 0.50 -9.08
CA LEU A 81 -5.65 -0.84 -8.51
C LEU A 81 -6.72 -0.82 -7.41
N PRO A 82 -7.92 -1.33 -7.68
CA PRO A 82 -8.99 -1.40 -6.69
C PRO A 82 -8.54 -2.24 -5.49
N ALA A 83 -8.85 -1.76 -4.29
CA ALA A 83 -8.45 -2.43 -3.05
C ALA A 83 -9.53 -2.35 -1.97
N VAL A 84 -9.68 -3.44 -1.22
CA VAL A 84 -10.59 -3.52 -0.06
C VAL A 84 -9.75 -3.77 1.20
N ARG A 85 -9.96 -2.95 2.23
CA ARG A 85 -9.32 -3.08 3.55
C ARG A 85 -10.28 -3.60 4.61
N TRP A 86 -9.74 -4.08 5.73
CA TRP A 86 -10.51 -4.58 6.88
C TRP A 86 -11.43 -5.77 6.56
N VAL A 87 -10.99 -6.66 5.66
CA VAL A 87 -11.77 -7.86 5.35
C VAL A 87 -11.58 -8.91 6.44
N GLY A 88 -12.66 -9.29 7.11
CA GLY A 88 -12.63 -10.35 8.12
C GLY A 88 -12.35 -11.71 7.50
N MET A 89 -11.45 -12.48 8.10
CA MET A 89 -11.36 -13.93 7.86
C MET A 89 -12.35 -14.63 8.79
N LEU A 90 -13.16 -15.55 8.26
CA LEU A 90 -14.02 -16.41 9.06
C LEU A 90 -13.13 -17.35 9.90
N SER A 91 -13.30 -17.28 11.22
CA SER A 91 -12.73 -18.22 12.20
C SER A 91 -13.42 -19.58 12.15
#